data_AF-A0A7Y0SL52-F1
#
_entry.id   AF-A0A7Y0SL52-F1
#
_cell.length_a   1.000
_cell.length_b   1.000
_cell.length_c   1.000
_cell.angle_alpha   90.00
_cell.angle_beta   90.00
_cell.angle_gamma   90.00
#
_symmetry.space_group_name_H-M   'P 1'
#
loop_
_entity.id
_entity.type
_entity.pdbx_description
1 polymer ?
#
loop_
_entity_poly.entity_id
_entity_poly.type
_entity_poly.pdbx_seq_one_letter_code
_entity_poly.pdbx_strand_id
1 'polypeptide(L)'
;QVAMSHIISLASFICLALLIVCFVQDNFALEYVVTHSNSQLPVAFKIAAAWGGHQGSMLFWVVTLSLWASFIAFKSPLNAQYTCDCLGIMNVLIATFAWFTLMTSNPFEYAQVLASEGRDLNPMLQDVGLIIHPPLL
;
A
#
# COMPACT_ATOMS: atom_id res chain seq x y z
N GLN A 1 6.29 21.47 6.83
CA GLN A 1 6.79 20.14 6.44
C GLN A 1 6.37 19.07 7.44
N VAL A 2 6.62 19.22 8.75
CA VAL A 2 6.25 18.23 9.79
C VAL A 2 4.78 17.80 9.75
N ALA A 3 3.84 18.75 9.84
CA ALA A 3 2.40 18.43 9.78
C ALA A 3 1.99 17.74 8.46
N MET A 4 2.62 18.11 7.35
CA MET A 4 2.38 17.50 6.05
C MET A 4 2.80 16.02 6.04
N SER A 5 3.97 15.69 6.58
CA SER A 5 4.45 14.31 6.67
C SER A 5 3.50 13.41 7.46
N HIS A 6 2.96 13.89 8.58
CA HIS A 6 1.99 13.15 9.39
C HIS A 6 0.67 12.94 8.64
N ILE A 7 0.18 13.96 7.93
CA ILE A 7 -1.06 13.86 7.14
C ILE A 7 -0.92 12.85 6.01
N ILE A 8 0.18 12.90 5.26
CA ILE A 8 0.43 11.95 4.16
C ILE A 8 0.55 10.51 4.68
N SER A 9 1.24 10.35 5.82
CA SER A 9 1.37 9.05 6.49
C SER A 9 0.02 8.49 6.93
N LEU A 10 -0.82 9.30 7.58
CA LEU A 10 -2.16 8.89 7.98
C LEU A 10 -3.04 8.55 6.78
N ALA A 11 -3.04 9.40 5.75
CA ALA A 11 -3.85 9.21 4.55
C ALA A 11 -3.48 7.91 3.81
N SER A 12 -2.18 7.68 3.57
CA SER A 12 -1.72 6.46 2.90
C SER A 12 -2.02 5.20 3.71
N PHE A 13 -1.87 5.25 5.03
CA PHE A 13 -2.22 4.13 5.91
C PHE A 13 -3.72 3.82 5.85
N ILE A 14 -4.59 4.85 5.85
CA ILE A 14 -6.03 4.68 5.68
C ILE A 14 -6.34 4.03 4.33
N CYS A 15 -5.69 4.46 3.24
CA CYS A 15 -5.86 3.82 1.93
C CYS A 15 -5.48 2.33 1.99
N LEU A 16 -4.33 1.97 2.56
CA LEU A 16 -3.93 0.57 2.67
C LEU A 16 -4.92 -0.25 3.52
N ALA A 17 -5.40 0.31 4.64
CA ALA A 17 -6.39 -0.34 5.48
C ALA A 17 -7.72 -0.56 4.74
N LEU A 18 -8.20 0.42 3.98
CA LEU A 18 -9.39 0.30 3.14
C LEU A 18 -9.21 -0.78 2.07
N LEU A 19 -8.02 -0.84 1.45
CA LEU A 19 -7.72 -1.87 0.46
C LEU A 19 -7.78 -3.27 1.09
N ILE A 20 -7.17 -3.46 2.27
CA ILE A 20 -7.24 -4.72 3.02
C ILE A 20 -8.70 -5.09 3.32
N VAL A 21 -9.52 -4.13 3.74
CA VAL A 21 -10.96 -4.38 3.98
C VAL A 21 -11.65 -4.85 2.70
N CYS A 22 -11.37 -4.24 1.54
CA CYS A 22 -11.92 -4.69 0.26
C CYS A 22 -11.49 -6.12 -0.10
N PHE A 23 -10.24 -6.51 0.16
CA PHE A 23 -9.79 -7.90 -0.02
C PHE A 23 -10.50 -8.88 0.91
N VAL A 24 -10.58 -8.56 2.20
CA VAL A 24 -11.20 -9.44 3.22
C VAL A 24 -12.70 -9.61 2.98
N GLN A 25 -13.37 -8.59 2.44
CA GLN A 25 -14.80 -8.61 2.10
C GLN A 25 -15.10 -9.12 0.69
N ASP A 26 -14.09 -9.57 -0.06
CA ASP A 26 -14.25 -10.03 -1.45
C ASP A 26 -14.94 -8.98 -2.33
N ASN A 27 -14.54 -7.72 -2.21
CA ASN A 27 -15.11 -6.64 -2.99
C ASN A 27 -14.62 -6.70 -4.45
N PHE A 28 -15.27 -7.56 -5.23
CA PHE A 28 -15.02 -7.78 -6.66
C PHE A 28 -15.45 -6.62 -7.58
N ALA A 29 -15.83 -5.46 -7.00
CA ALA A 29 -15.95 -4.23 -7.78
C ALA A 29 -14.56 -3.67 -8.16
N LEU A 30 -13.50 -4.01 -7.43
CA LEU A 30 -12.14 -3.58 -7.72
C LEU A 30 -11.41 -4.62 -8.57
N GLU A 31 -10.83 -4.18 -9.69
CA GLU A 31 -10.07 -5.07 -10.61
C GLU A 31 -8.94 -5.78 -9.87
N TYR A 32 -8.30 -5.08 -8.94
CA TYR A 32 -7.20 -5.65 -8.17
C TYR A 32 -7.64 -6.80 -7.24
N VAL A 33 -8.81 -6.68 -6.61
CA VAL A 33 -9.38 -7.75 -5.77
C VAL A 33 -9.82 -8.93 -6.64
N VAL A 34 -10.48 -8.67 -7.77
CA VAL A 34 -10.89 -9.71 -8.73
C VAL A 34 -9.72 -10.51 -9.25
N THR A 35 -8.56 -9.88 -9.46
CA THR A 35 -7.41 -10.55 -10.07
C THR A 35 -6.51 -11.28 -9.08
N HIS A 36 -6.63 -11.02 -7.78
CA HIS A 36 -5.69 -11.49 -6.75
C HIS A 36 -6.36 -12.15 -5.52
N SER A 37 -7.67 -12.38 -5.52
CA SER A 37 -8.38 -13.00 -4.40
C SER A 37 -9.67 -13.69 -4.86
N ASN A 38 -10.12 -14.68 -4.09
CA ASN A 38 -11.41 -15.34 -4.23
C ASN A 38 -12.04 -15.59 -2.86
N SER A 39 -13.34 -15.90 -2.84
CA SER A 39 -14.14 -16.08 -1.63
C SER A 39 -13.61 -17.19 -0.70
N GLN A 40 -12.98 -18.23 -1.26
CA GLN A 40 -12.44 -19.38 -0.53
C GLN A 40 -11.01 -19.16 -0.01
N LEU A 41 -10.34 -18.08 -0.43
CA LEU A 41 -8.96 -17.81 -0.01
C LEU A 41 -8.93 -17.53 1.52
N PRO A 42 -8.05 -18.18 2.29
CA PRO A 42 -7.94 -17.89 3.71
C PRO A 42 -7.63 -16.42 3.98
N VAL A 43 -8.26 -15.84 5.01
CA VAL A 43 -8.19 -14.39 5.31
C VAL A 43 -6.76 -13.88 5.43
N ALA A 44 -5.83 -14.68 5.98
CA ALA A 44 -4.43 -14.29 6.09
C ALA A 44 -3.79 -14.02 4.71
N PHE A 45 -4.11 -14.84 3.70
CA PHE A 45 -3.65 -14.63 2.33
C PHE A 45 -4.40 -13.49 1.63
N LYS A 46 -5.68 -13.25 1.94
CA LYS A 46 -6.41 -12.07 1.46
C LYS A 46 -5.75 -10.77 1.94
N ILE A 47 -5.34 -10.74 3.21
CA ILE A 47 -4.60 -9.61 3.76
C ILE A 47 -3.25 -9.45 3.04
N ALA A 48 -2.47 -10.54 2.89
CA ALA A 48 -1.19 -10.50 2.18
C ALA A 48 -1.32 -10.07 0.70
N ALA A 49 -2.39 -10.48 0.03
CA ALA A 49 -2.69 -10.11 -1.35
C ALA A 49 -2.82 -8.59 -1.54
N ALA A 50 -3.25 -7.86 -0.50
CA ALA A 50 -3.40 -6.40 -0.55
C ALA A 50 -2.09 -5.67 -0.89
N TRP A 51 -0.93 -6.26 -0.58
CA TRP A 51 0.39 -5.71 -0.92
C TRP A 51 1.26 -6.64 -1.79
N GLY A 52 0.82 -7.87 -2.06
CA GLY A 52 1.60 -8.86 -2.80
C GLY A 52 1.65 -8.65 -4.31
N GLY A 53 0.65 -7.98 -4.90
CA GLY A 53 0.62 -7.63 -6.32
C GLY A 53 1.26 -6.28 -6.63
N HIS A 54 1.36 -5.95 -7.93
CA HIS A 54 2.03 -4.73 -8.39
C HIS A 54 1.39 -3.46 -7.80
N GLN A 55 0.06 -3.30 -7.91
CA GLN A 55 -0.68 -2.14 -7.41
C GLN A 55 -0.56 -2.00 -5.89
N GLY A 56 -0.73 -3.11 -5.17
CA GLY A 56 -0.62 -3.17 -3.72
C GLY A 56 0.76 -2.78 -3.23
N SER A 57 1.81 -3.31 -3.86
CA SER A 57 3.21 -3.01 -3.49
C SER A 57 3.55 -1.53 -3.66
N MET A 58 3.03 -0.86 -4.71
CA MET A 58 3.25 0.57 -4.93
C MET A 58 2.58 1.42 -3.85
N LEU A 59 1.36 1.07 -3.43
CA LEU A 59 0.72 1.71 -2.27
C LEU A 59 1.49 1.45 -0.97
N PHE A 60 1.98 0.22 -0.77
CA PHE A 60 2.79 -0.14 0.40
C PHE A 60 4.10 0.66 0.48
N TRP A 61 4.73 0.96 -0.65
CA TRP A 61 5.89 1.84 -0.72
C TRP A 61 5.56 3.27 -0.27
N VAL A 62 4.43 3.82 -0.71
CA VAL A 62 3.96 5.15 -0.26
C VAL A 62 3.74 5.18 1.26
N VAL A 63 3.13 4.13 1.82
CA VAL A 63 2.93 3.99 3.27
C VAL A 63 4.27 3.93 4.00
N THR A 64 5.19 3.09 3.56
CA THR A 64 6.50 2.91 4.18
C THR A 64 7.31 4.21 4.18
N LEU A 65 7.42 4.87 3.03
CA LEU A 65 8.15 6.13 2.90
C LEU A 65 7.54 7.25 3.75
N SER A 66 6.20 7.37 3.75
CA SER A 66 5.52 8.40 4.52
C SER A 66 5.58 8.16 6.04
N LEU A 67 5.56 6.90 6.49
CA LEU A 67 5.81 6.53 7.88
C LEU A 67 7.22 6.95 8.33
N TRP A 68 8.25 6.69 7.51
CA TRP A 68 9.61 7.15 7.80
C TRP A 68 9.72 8.68 7.83
N ALA A 69 9.12 9.38 6.86
CA ALA A 69 9.08 10.84 6.85
C ALA A 69 8.38 11.41 8.10
N SER A 70 7.27 10.79 8.52
CA SER A 70 6.53 11.12 9.75
C SER A 70 7.38 10.87 10.99
N PHE A 71 8.10 9.75 11.06
CA PHE A 71 9.00 9.43 12.18
C PHE A 71 10.17 10.42 12.30
N ILE A 72 10.82 10.76 11.19
CA ILE A 72 11.90 11.77 11.15
C ILE A 72 11.38 13.13 11.61
N ALA A 73 10.20 13.52 11.13
CA ALA A 73 9.55 14.77 11.53
C ALA A 73 9.20 14.81 13.03
N PHE A 74 8.80 13.68 13.63
CA PHE A 74 8.47 13.58 15.05
C PHE A 74 9.70 13.58 15.97
N LYS A 75 10.74 12.81 15.62
CA LYS A 75 11.90 12.65 16.50
C LYS A 75 12.81 13.87 16.57
N SER A 76 12.85 14.68 15.52
CA SER A 76 13.91 15.63 15.17
C SER A 76 14.56 16.39 16.35
N PRO A 77 15.71 15.93 16.88
CA PRO A 77 16.56 16.66 17.82
C PRO A 77 17.83 17.25 17.14
N LEU A 78 17.95 17.10 15.81
CA LEU A 78 19.10 17.52 14.99
C LEU A 78 18.89 18.94 14.41
N ASN A 79 19.94 19.49 13.79
CA ASN A 79 19.90 20.76 13.07
C ASN A 79 18.67 20.83 12.15
N ALA A 80 17.84 21.87 12.32
CA ALA A 80 16.60 22.06 11.58
C ALA A 80 16.80 22.02 10.06
N GLN A 81 17.94 22.50 9.56
CA GLN A 81 18.25 22.48 8.13
C GLN A 81 18.39 21.04 7.61
N TYR A 82 19.10 20.17 8.33
CA TYR A 82 19.28 18.78 7.95
C TYR A 82 17.94 18.03 7.91
N THR A 83 17.07 18.26 8.90
CA THR A 83 15.73 17.69 8.92
C THR A 83 14.89 18.19 7.74
N CYS A 84 14.95 19.48 7.41
CA CYS A 84 14.26 20.04 6.24
C CYS A 84 14.73 19.42 4.93
N ASP A 85 16.04 19.25 4.74
CA ASP A 85 16.62 18.66 3.52
C ASP A 85 16.20 17.19 3.37
N CYS A 86 16.30 16.42 4.46
CA CYS A 86 15.88 15.03 4.49
C CYS A 86 14.38 14.87 4.19
N LEU A 87 13.52 15.67 4.84
CA LEU A 87 12.09 15.68 4.57
C LEU A 87 11.77 16.14 3.14
N GLY A 88 12.56 17.06 2.58
CA GLY A 88 12.45 17.47 1.18
C GLY A 88 12.62 16.30 0.22
N ILE A 89 13.72 15.55 0.36
CA ILE A 89 14.00 14.36 -0.46
C ILE A 89 12.92 13.29 -0.28
N MET A 90 12.53 13.01 0.97
CA MET A 90 11.46 12.04 1.27
C MET A 90 10.15 12.42 0.60
N ASN A 91 9.75 13.70 0.63
CA ASN A 91 8.51 14.15 0.00
C ASN A 91 8.54 14.05 -1.53
N VAL A 92 9.71 14.27 -2.16
CA VAL A 92 9.86 14.04 -3.60
C VAL A 92 9.66 12.57 -3.94
N LEU A 93 10.31 11.66 -3.20
CA LEU A 93 10.15 10.21 -3.40
C LEU A 93 8.69 9.77 -3.19
N ILE A 94 8.07 10.21 -2.09
CA ILE A 94 6.66 9.92 -1.81
C ILE A 94 5.77 10.44 -2.95
N ALA A 95 5.99 11.66 -3.43
CA ALA A 95 5.22 12.22 -4.53
C ALA A 95 5.39 11.42 -5.82
N THR A 96 6.61 10.96 -6.14
CA THR A 96 6.86 10.10 -7.30
C THR A 96 6.14 8.76 -7.21
N PHE A 97 6.25 8.07 -6.07
CA PHE A 97 5.54 6.80 -5.88
C PHE A 97 4.02 6.99 -5.86
N ALA A 98 3.51 8.03 -5.19
CA ALA A 98 2.08 8.33 -5.19
C ALA A 98 1.56 8.67 -6.59
N TRP A 99 2.31 9.46 -7.36
CA TRP A 99 1.99 9.74 -8.77
C TRP A 99 1.94 8.47 -9.60
N PHE A 100 2.95 7.61 -9.49
CA PHE A 100 3.00 6.34 -10.20
C PHE A 100 1.82 5.42 -9.83
N THR A 101 1.53 5.30 -8.52
CA THR A 101 0.37 4.55 -8.01
C THR A 101 -0.93 5.09 -8.61
N LEU A 102 -1.17 6.39 -8.58
CA LEU A 102 -2.42 6.97 -9.07
C LEU A 102 -2.60 6.82 -10.58
N MET A 103 -1.52 6.96 -11.36
CA MET A 103 -1.60 7.03 -12.82
C MET A 103 -1.49 5.66 -13.50
N THR A 104 -0.79 4.71 -12.90
CA THR A 104 -0.42 3.45 -13.59
C THR A 104 -0.76 2.20 -12.81
N SER A 105 -0.90 2.31 -11.49
CA SER A 105 -0.92 1.16 -10.59
C SER A 105 -1.97 1.33 -9.50
N ASN A 106 -3.14 1.89 -9.85
CA ASN A 106 -4.14 2.28 -8.88
C ASN A 106 -4.86 1.02 -8.35
N PRO A 107 -4.71 0.65 -7.06
CA PRO A 107 -5.35 -0.54 -6.51
C PRO A 107 -6.87 -0.39 -6.35
N PHE A 108 -7.42 0.82 -6.52
CA PHE A 108 -8.84 1.14 -6.44
C PHE A 108 -9.50 1.32 -7.81
N GLU A 109 -8.83 0.89 -8.88
CA GLU A 109 -9.44 0.85 -10.20
C GLU A 109 -10.62 -0.13 -10.22
N TYR A 110 -11.76 0.34 -10.74
CA TYR A 110 -12.96 -0.47 -10.86
C TYR A 110 -12.79 -1.52 -11.96
N ALA A 111 -13.27 -2.73 -11.69
CA ALA A 111 -13.34 -3.77 -12.69
C ALA A 111 -14.30 -3.35 -13.82
N GLN A 112 -13.90 -3.57 -15.08
CA GLN A 112 -14.74 -3.26 -16.24
C GLN A 112 -15.97 -4.17 -16.33
N VAL A 113 -15.85 -5.38 -15.79
CA VAL A 113 -16.93 -6.36 -15.69
C VAL A 113 -17.05 -6.77 -14.23
N LEU A 114 -18.24 -6.66 -13.68
CA LEU A 114 -18.51 -7.07 -12.31
C LEU A 114 -18.49 -8.61 -12.25
N ALA A 115 -17.44 -9.16 -11.66
CA ALA A 115 -17.28 -10.59 -11.49
C ALA A 115 -18.05 -11.06 -10.24
N SER A 116 -18.74 -12.19 -10.34
CA SER A 116 -19.37 -12.83 -9.17
C SER A 116 -18.36 -13.52 -8.26
N GLU A 117 -17.18 -13.81 -8.78
CA GLU A 117 -16.10 -14.50 -8.07
C GLU A 117 -14.75 -14.04 -8.65
N GLY A 118 -13.74 -13.95 -7.79
CA GLY A 118 -12.40 -13.54 -8.20
C GLY A 118 -11.48 -14.71 -8.58
N ARG A 119 -10.29 -14.37 -9.05
CA ARG A 119 -9.22 -15.30 -9.41
C ARG A 119 -8.42 -15.68 -8.18
N ASP A 120 -7.74 -16.80 -8.25
CA ASP A 120 -6.88 -17.20 -7.15
C ASP A 120 -5.66 -16.28 -7.00
N LEU A 121 -5.17 -16.16 -5.77
CA LEU A 121 -3.90 -15.50 -5.49
C LEU A 121 -2.79 -16.32 -6.17
N ASN A 122 -1.76 -15.65 -6.71
CA ASN A 122 -0.61 -16.34 -7.27
C ASN A 122 -0.12 -17.43 -6.29
N PRO A 123 -0.06 -18.71 -6.68
CA PRO A 123 0.30 -19.81 -5.79
C PRO A 123 1.64 -19.60 -5.07
N MET A 124 2.57 -18.85 -5.68
CA MET A 124 3.83 -18.49 -5.04
C MET A 124 3.63 -17.63 -3.79
N LEU A 125 2.59 -16.79 -3.75
CA LEU A 125 2.25 -15.91 -2.62
C LEU A 125 1.38 -16.61 -1.56
N GLN A 126 1.07 -17.90 -1.74
CA GLN A 126 0.30 -18.71 -0.81
C GLN A 126 1.19 -19.54 0.15
N ASP A 127 2.39 -19.05 0.46
CA ASP A 127 3.28 -19.61 1.48
C ASP A 127 3.27 -18.76 2.75
N VAL A 128 3.32 -19.41 3.92
CA VAL A 128 3.29 -18.73 5.22
C VAL A 128 4.49 -17.80 5.39
N GLY A 129 5.65 -18.14 4.82
CA GLY A 129 6.83 -17.28 4.77
C GLY A 129 6.58 -15.95 4.06
N LEU A 130 5.70 -15.92 3.05
CA LEU A 130 5.31 -14.70 2.35
C LEU A 130 4.22 -13.88 3.06
N ILE A 131 3.45 -14.49 3.96
CA ILE A 131 2.59 -13.75 4.91
C ILE A 131 3.45 -13.01 5.94
N ILE A 132 4.47 -13.69 6.47
CA ILE A 132 5.32 -13.19 7.56
C ILE A 132 6.44 -12.28 7.04
N HIS A 133 6.79 -12.37 5.76
CA HIS A 133 7.68 -11.41 5.12
C HIS A 133 6.90 -10.17 4.68
N PRO A 134 6.93 -9.05 5.44
CA PRO A 134 6.80 -7.76 4.76
C PRO A 134 7.96 -7.68 3.76
N PRO A 135 7.78 -7.04 2.60
CA PRO A 135 8.77 -7.05 1.53
C PRO A 135 10.12 -6.63 2.11
N LEU A 136 11.04 -7.61 2.21
CA LEU A 136 12.46 -7.37 2.23
C LEU A 136 12.82 -6.95 0.80
N LEU A 137 12.49 -5.71 0.47
CA LEU A 137 13.09 -4.99 -0.64
C LEU A 137 14.15 -4.05 -0.07
#